data_AF-A0A1I3RIH6-F1
#
_entry.id   AF-A0A1I3RIH6-F1
#
_cell.length_a   1.000
_cell.length_b   1.000
_cell.length_c   1.000
_cell.angle_alpha   90.00
_cell.angle_beta   90.00
_cell.angle_gamma   90.00
#
_symmetry.space_group_name_H-M   'P 1'
#
loop_
_entity.id
_entity.type
_entity.pdbx_description
1 polymer ?
#
loop_
_entity_poly.entity_id
_entity_poly.type
_entity_poly.pdbx_seq_one_letter_code
_entity_poly.pdbx_strand_id
1 'polypeptide(L)'
;MAFDFFRSSVTGAAFSLVMLSGAAYASDLPSKKGAPVAPVPPAITWFDIAVTIKATSDYNFRGISQSDRKPAIQGGAELQIYDNLFYAGVWASSVDLVTNPPAEIDFTAGIRPKFGPVTFDLGVIQYYYPDESRYVDNLRVIWTPKNTDFLELAGKVSYNWDDKVTIGANVFYSWNWLGTGATGTYASGTAKYNLPFLEGLSVSGEFGRYWLGTTNTNIAFPVAIRLPDYNYWNVGVSYTWKNLTADIRYHDTNLSKSKCFTLTSDPSGITRGNAGGAYGSKWCNPTVVGSLSFDITASSLGVFAPK
;
A
#
# COMPACT_ATOMS: atom_id res chain seq x y z
N MET A 1 28.64 -38.86 -30.39
CA MET A 1 27.43 -38.03 -30.45
C MET A 1 27.18 -37.55 -29.03
N ALA A 2 27.76 -36.40 -28.68
CA ALA A 2 27.68 -35.80 -27.35
C ALA A 2 26.54 -34.77 -27.39
N PHE A 3 25.63 -34.84 -26.43
CA PHE A 3 24.65 -33.79 -26.18
C PHE A 3 24.91 -33.24 -24.78
N ASP A 4 25.54 -32.06 -24.75
CA ASP A 4 25.74 -31.24 -23.55
C ASP A 4 24.40 -30.68 -23.06
N PHE A 5 24.01 -31.06 -21.85
CA PHE A 5 23.02 -30.33 -21.06
C PHE A 5 23.71 -29.12 -20.43
N PHE A 6 23.50 -27.93 -20.99
CA PHE A 6 23.85 -26.69 -20.29
C PHE A 6 22.92 -26.51 -19.08
N ARG A 7 23.46 -26.90 -17.91
CA ARG A 7 23.07 -26.41 -16.59
C ARG A 7 23.15 -24.88 -16.62
N SER A 8 22.02 -24.20 -16.47
CA SER A 8 22.00 -22.80 -16.04
C SER A 8 21.44 -22.74 -14.63
N SER A 9 22.35 -22.88 -13.69
CA SER A 9 22.18 -22.59 -12.27
C SER A 9 22.10 -21.07 -12.08
N VAL A 10 20.91 -20.54 -11.84
CA VAL A 10 20.70 -19.20 -11.29
C VAL A 10 19.86 -19.35 -10.02
N THR A 11 20.55 -19.73 -8.94
CA THR A 11 20.04 -19.67 -7.57
C THR A 11 20.80 -18.53 -6.90
N GLY A 12 20.11 -17.46 -6.50
CA GLY A 12 20.77 -16.30 -5.92
C GLY A 12 19.79 -15.27 -5.37
N ALA A 13 19.51 -15.38 -4.06
CA ALA A 13 18.93 -14.38 -3.18
C ALA A 13 17.60 -13.74 -3.65
N ALA A 14 16.49 -14.38 -3.29
CA ALA A 14 15.18 -13.72 -3.22
C ALA A 14 15.24 -12.66 -2.10
N PHE A 15 15.39 -11.39 -2.47
CA PHE A 15 15.19 -10.27 -1.55
C PHE A 15 13.69 -10.06 -1.37
N SER A 16 13.25 -10.11 -0.12
CA SER A 16 11.87 -9.95 0.31
C SER A 16 11.30 -8.61 -0.18
N LEU A 17 10.35 -8.64 -1.13
CA LEU A 17 9.41 -7.53 -1.30
C LEU A 17 8.56 -7.50 -0.03
N VAL A 18 8.78 -6.52 0.83
CA VAL A 18 7.87 -6.24 1.94
C VAL A 18 6.75 -5.37 1.38
N MET A 19 5.75 -6.00 0.78
CA MET A 19 4.54 -5.31 0.31
C MET A 19 3.62 -5.09 1.52
N LEU A 20 3.95 -4.12 2.38
CA LEU A 20 3.05 -3.69 3.46
C LEU A 20 1.73 -3.18 2.86
N SER A 21 0.65 -3.25 3.63
CA SER A 21 -0.72 -2.90 3.26
C SER A 21 -0.96 -1.39 2.99
N GLY A 22 0.01 -0.53 3.31
CA GLY A 22 0.08 0.81 2.74
C GLY A 22 0.25 0.75 1.21
N ALA A 23 -0.13 1.80 0.49
CA ALA A 23 -0.02 1.84 -0.98
C ALA A 23 1.30 1.19 -1.45
N ALA A 24 1.20 0.08 -2.17
CA ALA A 24 2.35 -0.67 -2.68
C ALA A 24 3.08 0.21 -3.68
N TYR A 25 4.08 0.95 -3.21
CA TYR A 25 4.88 1.79 -4.07
C TYR A 25 5.89 0.89 -4.74
N ALA A 26 6.06 1.09 -6.04
CA ALA A 26 7.10 0.36 -6.73
C ALA A 26 8.51 0.73 -6.21
N SER A 27 8.68 1.81 -5.44
CA SER A 27 9.92 2.07 -4.68
C SER A 27 10.37 0.88 -3.84
N ASP A 28 9.44 0.04 -3.40
CA ASP A 28 9.67 -1.07 -2.47
C ASP A 28 10.21 -2.34 -3.16
N LEU A 29 10.50 -2.25 -4.48
CA LEU A 29 11.14 -3.35 -5.23
C LEU A 29 12.67 -3.36 -5.02
N PRO A 30 13.29 -4.53 -4.76
CA PRO A 30 14.71 -4.65 -4.38
C PRO A 30 15.74 -4.18 -5.42
N SER A 31 16.90 -3.72 -4.93
CA SER A 31 18.15 -3.55 -5.68
C SER A 31 19.18 -4.61 -5.23
N LYS A 32 20.01 -5.10 -6.16
CA LYS A 32 20.91 -6.26 -6.01
C LYS A 32 21.97 -6.15 -4.90
N LYS A 33 22.48 -7.32 -4.48
CA LYS A 33 23.56 -7.59 -3.52
C LYS A 33 24.95 -7.59 -4.19
N GLY A 34 25.96 -7.12 -3.46
CA GLY A 34 27.38 -7.25 -3.81
C GLY A 34 27.93 -8.70 -3.79
N ALA A 35 29.21 -8.80 -4.18
CA ALA A 35 30.02 -9.95 -4.62
C ALA A 35 29.72 -11.38 -4.05
N PRO A 36 30.03 -12.44 -4.82
CA PRO A 36 29.57 -13.80 -4.53
C PRO A 36 30.33 -14.42 -3.35
N VAL A 37 29.59 -14.74 -2.29
CA VAL A 37 29.99 -15.73 -1.28
C VAL A 37 29.77 -17.13 -1.86
N ALA A 38 30.67 -18.07 -1.55
CA ALA A 38 30.58 -19.46 -2.00
C ALA A 38 29.16 -20.03 -1.83
N PRO A 39 28.67 -20.88 -2.76
CA PRO A 39 27.29 -21.32 -2.77
C PRO A 39 27.01 -22.22 -1.56
N VAL A 40 26.47 -21.62 -0.50
CA VAL A 40 25.74 -22.34 0.54
C VAL A 40 24.51 -22.93 -0.18
N PRO A 41 24.22 -24.24 -0.06
CA PRO A 41 22.99 -24.81 -0.58
C PRO A 41 21.81 -23.96 -0.07
N PRO A 42 20.79 -23.65 -0.90
CA PRO A 42 19.71 -22.76 -0.48
C PRO A 42 19.06 -23.34 0.77
N ALA A 43 19.43 -22.79 1.93
CA ALA A 43 18.75 -23.08 3.17
C ALA A 43 17.38 -22.44 3.01
N ILE A 44 16.34 -23.26 2.97
CA ILE A 44 14.97 -22.78 3.09
C ILE A 44 14.95 -21.93 4.37
N THR A 45 14.68 -20.64 4.24
CA THR A 45 14.36 -19.80 5.38
C THR A 45 12.98 -20.25 5.86
N TRP A 46 12.99 -21.14 6.86
CA TRP A 46 11.75 -21.64 7.45
C TRP A 46 10.94 -20.49 8.05
N PHE A 47 11.64 -19.52 8.64
CA PHE A 47 11.08 -18.29 9.19
C PHE A 47 12.02 -17.12 8.90
N ASP A 48 11.45 -15.97 8.56
CA ASP A 48 12.12 -14.67 8.55
C ASP A 48 11.14 -13.59 9.05
N ILE A 49 11.67 -12.45 9.48
CA ILE A 49 10.86 -11.29 9.87
C ILE A 49 11.37 -10.10 9.09
N ALA A 50 10.50 -9.50 8.29
CA ALA A 50 10.74 -8.22 7.65
C ALA A 50 10.19 -7.09 8.51
N VAL A 51 10.92 -5.99 8.65
CA VAL A 51 10.50 -4.80 9.39
C VAL A 51 10.77 -3.57 8.53
N THR A 52 9.80 -2.66 8.50
CA THR A 52 9.90 -1.39 7.78
C THR A 52 9.51 -0.25 8.71
N ILE A 53 10.20 0.88 8.58
CA ILE A 53 9.80 2.17 9.15
C ILE A 53 9.84 3.19 8.03
N LYS A 54 8.83 4.04 7.92
CA LYS A 54 8.72 5.06 6.88
C LYS A 54 8.21 6.38 7.44
N ALA A 55 8.86 7.47 7.04
CA ALA A 55 8.36 8.82 7.21
C ALA A 55 7.90 9.33 5.85
N THR A 56 6.72 9.95 5.80
CA THR A 56 6.17 10.53 4.56
C THR A 56 5.60 11.90 4.83
N SER A 57 5.63 12.80 3.83
CA SER A 57 5.04 14.14 3.95
C SER A 57 3.51 14.14 3.89
N ASP A 58 2.89 13.08 3.36
CA ASP A 58 1.45 12.88 3.24
C ASP A 58 1.16 11.38 3.08
N TYR A 59 0.40 10.76 3.99
CA TYR A 59 -0.04 9.38 3.80
C TYR A 59 -1.14 9.34 2.74
N ASN A 60 -0.78 9.07 1.49
CA ASN A 60 -1.72 8.96 0.38
C ASN A 60 -2.14 7.51 0.14
N PHE A 61 -3.42 7.20 0.38
CA PHE A 61 -4.01 5.89 0.07
C PHE A 61 -4.88 5.99 -1.18
N ARG A 62 -4.42 5.38 -2.28
CA ARG A 62 -5.13 5.32 -3.57
C ARG A 62 -5.68 6.68 -4.02
N GLY A 63 -4.88 7.73 -3.85
CA GLY A 63 -5.22 9.09 -4.28
C GLY A 63 -5.85 9.98 -3.21
N ILE A 64 -6.17 9.43 -2.03
CA ILE A 64 -6.82 10.17 -0.94
C ILE A 64 -5.86 10.27 0.25
N SER A 65 -5.57 11.49 0.69
CA SER A 65 -4.79 11.72 1.90
C SER A 65 -5.52 11.19 3.14
N GLN A 66 -4.81 10.37 3.92
CA GLN A 66 -5.25 9.82 5.20
C GLN A 66 -4.68 10.62 6.38
N SER A 67 -3.82 11.61 6.12
CA SER A 67 -3.18 12.45 7.15
C SER A 67 -3.45 13.94 6.95
N ASP A 68 -4.57 14.31 6.30
CA ASP A 68 -4.93 15.71 5.98
C ASP A 68 -3.77 16.52 5.35
N ARG A 69 -2.98 15.89 4.46
CA ARG A 69 -1.78 16.47 3.83
C ARG A 69 -0.64 16.80 4.80
N LYS A 70 -0.64 16.20 5.99
CA LYS A 70 0.39 16.38 7.01
C LYS A 70 1.35 15.19 7.00
N PRO A 71 2.58 15.36 7.52
CA PRO A 71 3.50 14.26 7.66
C PRO A 71 2.93 13.10 8.48
N ALA A 72 3.29 11.88 8.09
CA ALA A 72 2.91 10.66 8.78
C ALA A 72 4.13 9.76 9.01
N ILE A 73 4.13 9.05 10.14
CA ILE A 73 5.07 7.98 10.44
C ILE A 73 4.35 6.66 10.31
N GLN A 74 5.02 5.73 9.65
CA GLN A 74 4.51 4.43 9.28
C GLN A 74 5.52 3.38 9.72
N GLY A 75 5.04 2.19 10.06
CA GLY A 75 5.90 1.07 10.36
C GLY A 75 5.15 -0.24 10.32
N GLY A 76 5.88 -1.33 10.12
CA GLY A 76 5.27 -2.65 10.10
C GLY A 76 6.28 -3.76 10.24
N ALA A 77 5.76 -4.94 10.53
CA ALA A 77 6.51 -6.18 10.57
C ALA A 77 5.73 -7.29 9.86
N GLU A 78 6.41 -8.10 9.07
CA GLU A 78 5.85 -9.26 8.37
C GLU A 78 6.65 -10.51 8.76
N LEU A 79 5.97 -11.49 9.36
CA LEU A 79 6.48 -12.84 9.52
C LEU A 79 6.37 -13.56 8.19
N GLN A 80 7.50 -14.08 7.70
CA GLN A 80 7.61 -14.82 6.44
C GLN A 80 7.92 -16.27 6.76
N ILE A 81 7.13 -17.19 6.22
CA ILE A 81 7.24 -18.63 6.47
C ILE A 81 7.51 -19.33 5.15
N TYR A 82 8.49 -20.24 5.17
CA TYR A 82 8.86 -21.07 4.02
C TYR A 82 9.21 -20.22 2.79
N ASP A 83 10.34 -19.52 2.83
CA ASP A 83 10.82 -18.63 1.76
C ASP A 83 9.76 -17.59 1.31
N ASN A 84 9.06 -17.04 2.31
CA ASN A 84 8.00 -16.05 2.12
C ASN A 84 6.83 -16.59 1.27
N LEU A 85 6.56 -17.90 1.30
CA LEU A 85 5.37 -18.49 0.70
C LEU A 85 4.13 -18.16 1.51
N PHE A 86 4.20 -18.24 2.84
CA PHE A 86 3.12 -17.77 3.70
C PHE A 86 3.60 -16.56 4.48
N TYR A 87 2.69 -15.63 4.75
CA TYR A 87 3.03 -14.46 5.55
C TYR A 87 1.88 -14.04 6.45
N ALA A 88 2.23 -13.40 7.55
CA ALA A 88 1.33 -12.66 8.42
C ALA A 88 2.04 -11.39 8.88
N GLY A 89 1.36 -10.25 8.80
CA GLY A 89 1.98 -8.96 9.09
C GLY A 89 1.07 -8.02 9.83
N VAL A 90 1.70 -7.05 10.50
CA VAL A 90 1.04 -5.89 11.08
C VAL A 90 1.70 -4.64 10.51
N TRP A 91 0.89 -3.66 10.16
CA TRP A 91 1.34 -2.34 9.73
C TRP A 91 0.57 -1.28 10.49
N ALA A 92 1.18 -0.12 10.73
CA ALA A 92 0.51 1.01 11.32
C ALA A 92 0.99 2.32 10.73
N SER A 93 0.11 3.33 10.70
CA SER A 93 0.44 4.70 10.35
C SER A 93 -0.32 5.68 11.24
N SER A 94 0.32 6.80 11.57
CA SER A 94 -0.43 7.97 12.06
C SER A 94 -1.36 8.48 10.97
N VAL A 95 -2.59 8.84 11.35
CA VAL A 95 -3.63 9.34 10.44
C VAL A 95 -4.29 10.60 11.01
N ASP A 96 -5.01 11.33 10.15
CA ASP A 96 -5.83 12.49 10.48
C ASP A 96 -7.10 12.40 9.62
N LEU A 97 -8.04 11.60 10.10
CA LEU A 97 -9.30 11.28 9.45
C LEU A 97 -10.47 11.95 10.18
N VAL A 98 -11.62 12.04 9.52
CA VAL A 98 -12.85 12.62 10.09
C VAL A 98 -13.29 11.92 11.37
N THR A 99 -13.08 10.60 11.47
CA THR A 99 -13.42 9.83 12.67
C THR A 99 -12.41 9.96 13.82
N ASN A 100 -11.34 10.74 13.62
CA ASN A 100 -10.31 11.05 14.59
C ASN A 100 -9.63 9.83 15.29
N PRO A 101 -9.31 8.72 14.60
CA PRO A 101 -8.44 7.70 15.16
C PRO A 101 -6.99 8.23 15.30
N PRO A 102 -6.22 7.78 16.29
CA PRO A 102 -4.82 8.15 16.44
C PRO A 102 -3.91 7.43 15.44
N ALA A 103 -4.35 6.29 14.90
CA ALA A 103 -3.61 5.48 13.93
C ALA A 103 -4.56 4.65 13.06
N GLU A 104 -4.07 4.22 11.91
CA GLU A 104 -4.56 3.07 11.15
C GLU A 104 -3.65 1.89 11.49
N ILE A 105 -4.22 0.73 11.80
CA ILE A 105 -3.50 -0.52 12.05
C ILE A 105 -4.05 -1.59 11.13
N ASP A 106 -3.20 -2.17 10.32
CA ASP A 106 -3.59 -3.19 9.36
C ASP A 106 -3.03 -4.54 9.79
N PHE A 107 -3.88 -5.55 9.80
CA PHE A 107 -3.48 -6.94 9.94
C PHE A 107 -3.57 -7.62 8.58
N THR A 108 -2.47 -8.25 8.16
CA THR A 108 -2.36 -8.93 6.88
C THR A 108 -2.04 -10.38 7.06
N ALA A 109 -2.56 -11.23 6.18
CA ALA A 109 -2.15 -12.62 6.05
C ALA A 109 -2.39 -13.11 4.63
N GLY A 110 -1.56 -14.02 4.15
CA GLY A 110 -1.74 -14.55 2.79
C GLY A 110 -0.73 -15.60 2.38
N ILE A 111 -0.81 -15.95 1.09
CA ILE A 111 0.11 -16.85 0.39
C ILE A 111 0.70 -16.13 -0.83
N ARG A 112 1.99 -16.34 -1.06
CA ARG A 112 2.77 -15.66 -2.09
C ARG A 112 3.58 -16.67 -2.93
N PRO A 113 2.92 -17.53 -3.75
CA PRO A 113 3.63 -18.53 -4.54
C PRO A 113 4.39 -17.87 -5.70
N LYS A 114 5.57 -18.43 -5.99
CA LYS A 114 6.48 -17.96 -7.05
C LYS A 114 6.67 -19.04 -8.11
N PHE A 115 6.56 -18.65 -9.37
CA PHE A 115 6.74 -19.50 -10.54
C PHE A 115 7.73 -18.84 -11.50
N GLY A 116 9.02 -19.09 -11.26
CA GLY A 116 10.10 -18.41 -12.00
C GLY A 116 10.02 -16.88 -11.78
N PRO A 117 9.91 -16.08 -12.86
CA PRO A 117 9.83 -14.62 -12.75
C PRO A 117 8.46 -14.08 -12.31
N VAL A 118 7.44 -14.94 -12.22
CA VAL A 118 6.08 -14.56 -11.82
C VAL A 118 5.87 -14.79 -10.34
N THR A 119 5.37 -13.78 -9.62
CA THR A 119 4.94 -13.89 -8.23
C THR A 119 3.45 -13.58 -8.13
N PHE A 120 2.70 -14.44 -7.45
CA PHE A 120 1.34 -14.14 -7.02
C PHE A 120 1.36 -13.75 -5.55
N ASP A 121 0.42 -12.92 -5.13
CA ASP A 121 0.17 -12.58 -3.72
C ASP A 121 -1.34 -12.56 -3.52
N LEU A 122 -1.83 -13.52 -2.74
CA LEU A 122 -3.25 -13.70 -2.45
C LEU A 122 -3.41 -13.60 -0.94
N GLY A 123 -4.16 -12.60 -0.48
CA GLY A 123 -4.21 -12.29 0.93
C GLY A 123 -5.48 -11.58 1.37
N VAL A 124 -5.53 -11.35 2.67
CA VAL A 124 -6.56 -10.55 3.34
C VAL A 124 -5.89 -9.45 4.13
N ILE A 125 -6.56 -8.30 4.20
CA ILE A 125 -6.16 -7.13 4.95
C ILE A 125 -7.35 -6.75 5.83
N GLN A 126 -7.13 -6.66 7.14
CA GLN A 126 -8.09 -6.09 8.07
C GLN A 126 -7.57 -4.73 8.52
N TYR A 127 -8.26 -3.68 8.11
CA TYR A 127 -8.02 -2.31 8.55
C TYR A 127 -8.70 -2.08 9.90
N TYR A 128 -7.96 -1.57 10.87
CA TYR A 128 -8.44 -1.30 12.22
C TYR A 128 -8.08 0.13 12.65
N TYR A 129 -9.08 0.89 13.07
CA TYR A 129 -8.97 2.28 13.49
C TYR A 129 -9.30 2.40 14.98
N PRO A 130 -8.30 2.27 15.87
CA PRO A 130 -8.52 2.34 17.32
C PRO A 130 -9.11 3.70 17.73
N ASP A 131 -9.92 3.70 18.80
CA ASP A 131 -10.49 4.89 19.43
C ASP A 131 -11.18 5.88 18.49
N GLU A 132 -11.61 5.40 17.32
CA GLU A 132 -12.34 6.24 16.39
C GLU A 132 -13.74 6.58 16.92
N SER A 133 -14.24 7.74 16.49
CA SER A 133 -15.54 8.22 16.88
C SER A 133 -16.31 8.71 15.68
N ARG A 134 -17.62 8.46 15.69
CA ARG A 134 -18.52 8.97 14.67
C ARG A 134 -18.50 10.49 14.67
N TYR A 135 -18.26 11.10 13.52
CA TYR A 135 -18.35 12.55 13.39
C TYR A 135 -19.80 13.00 13.25
N VAL A 136 -20.21 13.89 14.15
CA VAL A 136 -21.50 14.57 14.13
C VAL A 136 -21.23 16.06 14.20
N ASP A 137 -21.73 16.82 13.23
CA ASP A 137 -21.48 18.26 13.20
C ASP A 137 -22.38 19.04 14.16
N ASN A 138 -22.17 20.36 14.22
CA ASN A 138 -22.94 21.27 15.09
C ASN A 138 -24.45 21.32 14.74
N LEU A 139 -24.83 20.90 13.52
CA LEU A 139 -26.22 20.81 13.07
C LEU A 139 -26.83 19.43 13.35
N ARG A 140 -26.11 18.55 14.07
CA ARG A 140 -26.47 17.15 14.38
C ARG A 140 -26.53 16.24 13.16
N VAL A 141 -25.87 16.59 12.06
CA VAL A 141 -25.73 15.74 10.88
C VAL A 141 -24.59 14.75 11.12
N ILE A 142 -24.83 13.46 10.86
CA ILE A 142 -23.88 12.37 11.09
C ILE A 142 -23.01 12.17 9.84
N TRP A 143 -21.76 12.58 9.76
CA TRP A 143 -21.04 12.51 8.47
C TRP A 143 -20.31 11.21 8.19
N THR A 144 -20.11 10.37 9.20
CA THR A 144 -19.35 9.12 9.08
C THR A 144 -20.08 7.94 9.72
N PRO A 145 -19.69 6.69 9.40
CA PRO A 145 -20.01 5.53 10.20
C PRO A 145 -19.53 5.65 11.65
N LYS A 146 -20.06 4.78 12.51
CA LYS A 146 -19.55 4.62 13.89
C LYS A 146 -18.23 3.85 13.95
N ASN A 147 -18.05 2.94 13.01
CA ASN A 147 -16.86 2.10 12.88
C ASN A 147 -16.51 2.06 11.38
N THR A 148 -15.27 2.39 11.07
CA THR A 148 -14.67 2.50 9.75
C THR A 148 -13.79 1.27 9.46
N ASP A 149 -13.62 0.36 10.42
CA ASP A 149 -12.91 -0.90 10.21
C ASP A 149 -13.52 -1.68 9.06
N PHE A 150 -12.65 -2.25 8.23
CA PHE A 150 -13.10 -3.03 7.09
C PHE A 150 -12.09 -4.10 6.69
N LEU A 151 -12.62 -5.14 6.08
CA LEU A 151 -11.84 -6.24 5.52
C LEU A 151 -11.75 -6.06 4.00
N GLU A 152 -10.56 -6.29 3.47
CA GLU A 152 -10.27 -6.26 2.05
C GLU A 152 -9.55 -7.55 1.63
N LEU A 153 -10.06 -8.20 0.59
CA LEU A 153 -9.35 -9.27 -0.10
C LEU A 153 -8.39 -8.66 -1.10
N ALA A 154 -7.17 -9.21 -1.19
CA ALA A 154 -6.14 -8.77 -2.11
C ALA A 154 -5.75 -9.92 -3.05
N GLY A 155 -5.65 -9.62 -4.34
CA GLY A 155 -5.04 -10.48 -5.34
C GLY A 155 -4.06 -9.66 -6.18
N LYS A 156 -2.79 -10.05 -6.17
CA LYS A 156 -1.74 -9.36 -6.93
C LYS A 156 -0.96 -10.37 -7.75
N VAL A 157 -0.46 -9.92 -8.89
CA VAL A 157 0.48 -10.64 -9.72
C VAL A 157 1.57 -9.69 -10.17
N SER A 158 2.82 -10.13 -10.14
CA SER A 158 3.95 -9.39 -10.67
C SER A 158 4.85 -10.27 -11.52
N TYR A 159 5.47 -9.65 -12.52
CA TYR A 159 6.46 -10.25 -13.39
C TYR A 159 7.75 -9.43 -13.30
N ASN A 160 8.84 -10.07 -12.90
CA ASN A 160 10.16 -9.47 -12.87
C ASN A 160 10.97 -9.91 -14.11
N TRP A 161 11.32 -8.95 -14.95
CA TRP A 161 12.22 -9.13 -16.08
C TRP A 161 13.65 -8.74 -15.69
N ASP A 162 14.49 -9.75 -15.46
CA ASP A 162 15.95 -9.63 -15.22
C ASP A 162 16.34 -8.57 -14.18
N ASP A 163 15.48 -8.31 -13.19
CA ASP A 163 15.63 -7.24 -12.18
C ASP A 163 15.71 -5.82 -12.77
N LYS A 164 15.39 -5.64 -14.06
CA LYS A 164 15.37 -4.34 -14.74
C LYS A 164 13.98 -3.74 -14.72
N VAL A 165 12.99 -4.55 -15.05
CA VAL A 165 11.60 -4.11 -15.17
C VAL A 165 10.75 -5.01 -14.32
N THR A 166 9.90 -4.43 -13.48
CA THR A 166 8.83 -5.16 -12.80
C THR A 166 7.50 -4.60 -13.22
N ILE A 167 6.61 -5.45 -13.70
CA ILE A 167 5.23 -5.10 -14.06
C ILE A 167 4.31 -5.85 -13.11
N GLY A 168 3.28 -5.19 -12.62
CA GLY A 168 2.30 -5.81 -11.74
C GLY A 168 0.86 -5.45 -12.11
N ALA A 169 -0.05 -6.27 -11.62
CA ALA A 169 -1.48 -5.99 -11.59
C ALA A 169 -2.02 -6.37 -10.22
N ASN A 170 -2.93 -5.55 -9.71
CA ASN A 170 -3.55 -5.72 -8.40
C ASN A 170 -5.06 -5.63 -8.52
N VAL A 171 -5.76 -6.41 -7.72
CA VAL A 171 -7.18 -6.28 -7.45
C VAL A 171 -7.41 -6.38 -5.95
N PHE A 172 -8.25 -5.50 -5.44
CA PHE A 172 -8.65 -5.47 -4.06
C PHE A 172 -10.16 -5.36 -3.97
N TYR A 173 -10.76 -6.09 -3.04
CA TYR A 173 -12.22 -6.14 -2.90
C TYR A 173 -12.63 -6.06 -1.44
N SER A 174 -13.55 -5.16 -1.13
CA SER A 174 -14.21 -5.06 0.18
C SER A 174 -15.73 -5.11 0.03
N TRP A 175 -16.39 -5.83 0.94
CA TRP A 175 -17.86 -5.82 1.03
C TRP A 175 -18.40 -4.61 1.79
N ASN A 176 -17.57 -3.98 2.61
CA ASN A 176 -17.97 -2.93 3.55
C ASN A 176 -16.88 -1.85 3.62
N TRP A 177 -16.64 -1.19 2.50
CA TRP A 177 -15.58 -0.20 2.36
C TRP A 177 -15.71 0.89 3.43
N LEU A 178 -14.68 1.05 4.26
CA LEU A 178 -14.62 2.03 5.37
C LEU A 178 -15.87 1.99 6.28
N GLY A 179 -16.44 0.80 6.53
CA GLY A 179 -17.62 0.65 7.38
C GLY A 179 -18.91 1.24 6.80
N THR A 180 -18.92 1.67 5.54
CA THR A 180 -20.03 2.42 4.95
C THR A 180 -21.22 1.56 4.48
N GLY A 181 -21.05 0.25 4.44
CA GLY A 181 -21.94 -0.71 3.79
C GLY A 181 -21.81 -0.77 2.27
N ALA A 182 -20.99 0.09 1.66
CA ALA A 182 -20.72 0.05 0.23
C ALA A 182 -19.68 -1.02 -0.10
N THR A 183 -19.85 -1.71 -1.22
CA THR A 183 -18.77 -2.51 -1.80
C THR A 183 -17.66 -1.61 -2.33
N GLY A 184 -16.42 -2.08 -2.32
CA GLY A 184 -15.30 -1.41 -2.95
C GLY A 184 -14.50 -2.39 -3.76
N THR A 185 -14.20 -2.06 -5.01
CA THR A 185 -13.26 -2.81 -5.84
C THR A 185 -12.22 -1.84 -6.38
N TYR A 186 -10.95 -2.10 -6.11
CA TYR A 186 -9.85 -1.33 -6.69
C TYR A 186 -9.02 -2.26 -7.56
N ALA A 187 -8.79 -1.90 -8.82
CA ALA A 187 -7.85 -2.61 -9.67
C ALA A 187 -6.81 -1.64 -10.23
N SER A 188 -5.56 -2.07 -10.28
CA SER A 188 -4.46 -1.25 -10.79
C SER A 188 -3.41 -2.05 -11.54
N GLY A 189 -2.70 -1.35 -12.43
CA GLY A 189 -1.47 -1.81 -13.03
C GLY A 189 -0.29 -1.01 -12.49
N THR A 190 0.82 -1.67 -12.21
CA THR A 190 2.07 -1.06 -11.72
C THR A 190 3.22 -1.36 -12.67
N ALA A 191 4.17 -0.42 -12.74
CA ALA A 191 5.42 -0.62 -13.43
C ALA A 191 6.57 0.04 -12.66
N LYS A 192 7.70 -0.65 -12.59
CA LYS A 192 8.99 -0.12 -12.16
C LYS A 192 10.05 -0.43 -13.18
N TYR A 193 10.92 0.55 -13.41
CA TYR A 193 12.13 0.41 -14.16
C TYR A 193 13.33 0.83 -13.30
N ASN A 194 14.25 -0.11 -13.07
CA ASN A 194 15.52 0.14 -12.42
C ASN A 194 16.50 0.73 -13.44
N LEU A 195 17.00 1.93 -13.17
CA LEU A 195 17.80 2.68 -14.12
C LEU A 195 19.23 2.13 -14.17
N PRO A 196 19.75 1.74 -15.35
CA PRO A 196 21.00 0.99 -15.45
C PRO A 196 22.26 1.84 -15.18
N PHE A 197 22.13 3.16 -15.16
CA PHE A 197 23.26 4.09 -15.01
C PHE A 197 23.56 4.47 -13.56
N LEU A 198 22.66 4.19 -12.62
CA LEU A 198 22.86 4.43 -11.20
C LEU A 198 22.19 3.32 -10.40
N GLU A 199 23.00 2.51 -9.71
CA GLU A 199 22.51 1.46 -8.83
C GLU A 199 21.58 2.02 -7.76
N GLY A 200 20.48 1.32 -7.48
CA GLY A 200 19.46 1.76 -6.52
C GLY A 200 18.48 2.81 -7.04
N LEU A 201 18.74 3.45 -8.18
CA LEU A 201 17.81 4.42 -8.79
C LEU A 201 16.73 3.72 -9.62
N SER A 202 15.49 4.14 -9.45
CA SER A 202 14.36 3.59 -10.19
C SER A 202 13.26 4.62 -10.45
N VAL A 203 12.54 4.41 -11.54
CA VAL A 203 11.32 5.15 -11.88
C VAL A 203 10.15 4.19 -11.78
N SER A 204 9.03 4.65 -11.26
CA SER A 204 7.85 3.81 -11.14
C SER A 204 6.55 4.57 -11.22
N GLY A 205 5.48 3.84 -11.50
CA GLY A 205 4.14 4.39 -11.47
C GLY A 205 3.07 3.32 -11.32
N GLU A 206 1.88 3.81 -11.01
CA GLU A 206 0.66 3.03 -10.90
C GLU A 206 -0.47 3.79 -11.59
N PHE A 207 -1.34 3.05 -12.25
CA PHE A 207 -2.64 3.55 -12.68
C PHE A 207 -3.72 2.57 -12.22
N GLY A 208 -4.74 3.06 -11.54
CA GLY A 208 -5.81 2.25 -11.02
C GLY A 208 -7.17 2.92 -11.09
N ARG A 209 -8.20 2.09 -10.96
CA ARG A 209 -9.59 2.51 -10.89
C ARG A 209 -10.24 1.92 -9.65
N TYR A 210 -10.95 2.77 -8.93
CA TYR A 210 -11.79 2.39 -7.81
C TYR A 210 -13.26 2.44 -8.24
N TRP A 211 -13.91 1.28 -8.20
CA TRP A 211 -15.36 1.15 -8.29
C TRP A 211 -15.93 1.04 -6.89
N LEU A 212 -16.79 1.97 -6.52
CA LEU A 212 -17.40 2.00 -5.19
C LEU A 212 -18.90 1.71 -5.29
N GLY A 213 -19.48 1.22 -4.20
CA GLY A 213 -20.88 0.88 -4.12
C GLY A 213 -21.73 2.04 -3.63
N THR A 214 -22.93 1.68 -3.18
CA THR A 214 -23.84 2.59 -2.49
C THR A 214 -23.73 2.34 -0.99
N THR A 215 -23.66 3.41 -0.20
CA THR A 215 -23.63 3.30 1.27
C THR A 215 -24.94 2.70 1.80
N ASN A 216 -24.90 2.12 2.99
CA ASN A 216 -26.13 1.87 3.75
C ASN A 216 -26.74 3.19 4.26
N THR A 217 -27.92 3.11 4.87
CA THR A 217 -28.63 4.27 5.44
C THR A 217 -28.21 4.61 6.87
N ASN A 218 -27.12 4.00 7.39
CA ASN A 218 -26.64 4.23 8.75
C ASN A 218 -25.64 5.40 8.84
N ILE A 219 -25.42 6.13 7.73
CA ILE A 219 -24.55 7.31 7.62
C ILE A 219 -25.40 8.51 7.17
N ALA A 220 -25.31 9.63 7.90
CA ALA A 220 -25.84 10.99 7.63
C ALA A 220 -27.32 11.17 7.35
N PHE A 221 -27.86 10.42 6.41
CA PHE A 221 -29.17 10.63 5.83
C PHE A 221 -29.91 9.28 5.81
N PRO A 222 -31.25 9.29 5.90
CA PRO A 222 -32.06 8.08 5.67
C PRO A 222 -32.03 7.64 4.19
N VAL A 223 -31.00 8.03 3.43
CA VAL A 223 -30.85 7.84 2.00
C VAL A 223 -29.47 7.26 1.73
N ALA A 224 -29.46 6.16 0.98
CA ALA A 224 -28.24 5.51 0.50
C ALA A 224 -27.55 6.40 -0.56
N ILE A 225 -26.25 6.64 -0.42
CA ILE A 225 -25.48 7.51 -1.33
C ILE A 225 -24.60 6.63 -2.22
N ARG A 226 -24.71 6.82 -3.55
CA ARG A 226 -23.76 6.19 -4.49
C ARG A 226 -22.43 6.92 -4.41
N LEU A 227 -21.42 6.27 -3.85
CA LEU A 227 -20.07 6.81 -3.76
C LEU A 227 -19.51 7.01 -5.17
N PRO A 228 -18.70 8.04 -5.47
CA PRO A 228 -18.17 8.23 -6.82
C PRO A 228 -17.05 7.23 -7.16
N ASP A 229 -17.18 6.54 -8.29
CA ASP A 229 -16.05 5.84 -8.90
C ASP A 229 -14.99 6.84 -9.38
N TYR A 230 -13.72 6.46 -9.31
CA TYR A 230 -12.63 7.34 -9.73
C TYR A 230 -11.40 6.59 -10.23
N ASN A 231 -10.56 7.30 -10.97
CA ASN A 231 -9.25 6.85 -11.38
C ASN A 231 -8.20 7.54 -10.51
N TYR A 232 -7.18 6.79 -10.16
CA TYR A 232 -6.01 7.25 -9.43
C TYR A 232 -4.76 6.87 -10.21
N TRP A 233 -3.78 7.74 -10.20
CA TRP A 233 -2.47 7.41 -10.73
C TRP A 233 -1.37 8.10 -9.94
N ASN A 234 -0.19 7.51 -10.02
CA ASN A 234 1.01 8.10 -9.47
C ASN A 234 2.23 7.80 -10.35
N VAL A 235 3.22 8.67 -10.25
CA VAL A 235 4.54 8.49 -10.86
C VAL A 235 5.59 9.04 -9.93
N GLY A 236 6.70 8.32 -9.76
CA GLY A 236 7.74 8.70 -8.82
C GLY A 236 9.11 8.18 -9.20
N VAL A 237 10.10 8.78 -8.56
CA VAL A 237 11.50 8.38 -8.62
C VAL A 237 11.93 7.98 -7.22
N SER A 238 12.58 6.84 -7.12
CA SER A 238 13.10 6.31 -5.86
C SER A 238 14.58 5.96 -5.97
N TYR A 239 15.33 6.25 -4.91
CA TYR A 239 16.73 5.88 -4.76
C TYR A 239 16.93 5.07 -3.49
N THR A 240 17.37 3.83 -3.65
CA THR A 240 17.65 2.90 -2.56
C THR A 240 19.15 2.78 -2.35
N TRP A 241 19.61 3.16 -1.16
CA TRP A 241 20.97 2.93 -0.70
C TRP A 241 20.98 1.98 0.48
N LYS A 242 21.42 0.75 0.25
CA LYS A 242 21.35 -0.36 1.22
C LYS A 242 19.90 -0.58 1.68
N ASN A 243 19.63 -0.35 2.96
CA ASN A 243 18.33 -0.52 3.60
C ASN A 243 17.49 0.77 3.60
N LEU A 244 18.04 1.89 3.12
CA LEU A 244 17.37 3.19 3.11
C LEU A 244 16.84 3.50 1.70
N THR A 245 15.57 3.86 1.58
CA THR A 245 14.97 4.29 0.31
C THR A 245 14.39 5.69 0.45
N ALA A 246 14.81 6.60 -0.42
CA ALA A 246 14.17 7.90 -0.60
C ALA A 246 13.27 7.84 -1.85
N ASP A 247 12.03 8.29 -1.74
CA ASP A 247 11.06 8.34 -2.86
C ASP A 247 10.41 9.72 -2.93
N ILE A 248 10.29 10.25 -4.14
CA ILE A 248 9.50 11.43 -4.46
C ILE A 248 8.47 11.03 -5.51
N ARG A 249 7.20 11.25 -5.20
CA ARG A 249 6.09 10.78 -6.02
C ARG A 249 5.02 11.83 -6.19
N TYR A 250 4.54 11.97 -7.41
CA TYR A 250 3.35 12.73 -7.74
C TYR A 250 2.13 11.81 -7.72
N HIS A 251 1.06 12.26 -7.09
CA HIS A 251 -0.23 11.57 -7.00
C HIS A 251 -1.32 12.45 -7.58
N ASP A 252 -2.27 11.86 -8.30
CA ASP A 252 -3.44 12.58 -8.76
C ASP A 252 -4.65 11.66 -8.98
N THR A 253 -5.84 12.25 -8.95
CA THR A 253 -7.12 11.57 -9.19
C THR A 253 -8.01 12.39 -10.11
N ASN A 254 -8.98 11.76 -10.75
CA ASN A 254 -10.00 12.49 -11.50
C ASN A 254 -11.21 12.93 -10.63
N LEU A 255 -11.08 12.92 -9.31
CA LEU A 255 -12.13 13.37 -8.39
C LEU A 255 -12.24 14.89 -8.39
N SER A 256 -13.45 15.42 -8.59
CA SER A 256 -13.73 16.81 -8.25
C SER A 256 -13.70 16.99 -6.74
N LYS A 257 -13.50 18.22 -6.26
CA LYS A 257 -13.53 18.53 -4.82
C LYS A 257 -14.83 18.06 -4.13
N SER A 258 -15.97 18.19 -4.82
CA SER A 258 -17.27 17.74 -4.32
C SER A 258 -17.38 16.22 -4.23
N LYS A 259 -16.91 15.49 -5.26
CA LYS A 259 -16.87 14.02 -5.23
C LYS A 259 -15.87 13.49 -4.20
N CYS A 260 -14.72 14.14 -4.08
CA CYS A 260 -13.76 13.86 -3.02
C CYS A 260 -14.41 14.01 -1.65
N PHE A 261 -15.16 15.10 -1.43
CA PHE A 261 -15.91 15.31 -0.20
C PHE A 261 -16.96 14.21 0.06
N THR A 262 -17.67 13.74 -0.97
CA THR A 262 -18.62 12.62 -0.81
C THR A 262 -17.93 11.34 -0.31
N LEU A 263 -16.65 11.13 -0.62
CA LEU A 263 -15.87 9.99 -0.14
C LEU A 263 -15.28 10.20 1.25
N THR A 264 -14.85 11.43 1.55
CA THR A 264 -14.01 11.69 2.72
C THR A 264 -14.75 12.32 3.89
N SER A 265 -15.86 13.00 3.64
CA SER A 265 -16.56 13.83 4.64
C SER A 265 -15.66 14.86 5.32
N ASP A 266 -14.63 15.36 4.62
CA ASP A 266 -13.61 16.31 5.12
C ASP A 266 -14.22 17.44 5.99
N PRO A 267 -13.80 17.61 7.26
CA PRO A 267 -14.47 18.54 8.20
C PRO A 267 -14.32 20.00 7.77
N SER A 268 -13.24 20.33 7.04
CA SER A 268 -13.03 21.65 6.47
C SER A 268 -14.05 21.95 5.36
N GLY A 269 -14.48 20.92 4.63
CA GLY A 269 -15.54 20.98 3.64
C GLY A 269 -16.93 21.12 4.25
N ILE A 270 -17.19 20.45 5.38
CA ILE A 270 -18.46 20.54 6.13
C ILE A 270 -18.66 21.97 6.61
N THR A 271 -17.65 22.55 7.27
CA THR A 271 -17.72 23.90 7.82
C THR A 271 -18.00 24.94 6.74
N ARG A 272 -17.33 24.83 5.58
CA ARG A 272 -17.56 25.72 4.42
C ARG A 272 -18.93 25.50 3.77
N GLY A 273 -19.35 24.25 3.62
CA GLY A 273 -20.66 23.89 3.08
C GLY A 273 -21.79 24.50 3.91
N ASN A 274 -21.73 24.32 5.23
CA ASN A 274 -22.69 24.87 6.19
C ASN A 274 -22.71 26.41 6.21
N ALA A 275 -21.61 27.09 5.84
CA ALA A 275 -21.49 28.54 5.86
C ALA A 275 -21.93 29.25 4.55
N GLY A 276 -22.17 28.54 3.44
CA GLY A 276 -22.48 29.22 2.18
C GLY A 276 -22.57 28.37 0.90
N GLY A 277 -22.61 27.05 0.98
CA GLY A 277 -23.18 26.23 -0.11
C GLY A 277 -22.22 25.48 -1.05
N ALA A 278 -20.95 25.27 -0.69
CA ALA A 278 -20.07 24.38 -1.45
C ALA A 278 -19.32 23.39 -0.57
N TYR A 279 -19.75 22.13 -0.62
CA TYR A 279 -19.02 21.02 -0.02
C TYR A 279 -17.86 20.61 -0.93
N GLY A 280 -16.66 20.53 -0.35
CA GLY A 280 -15.47 20.14 -1.11
C GLY A 280 -14.32 19.75 -0.19
N SER A 281 -13.52 18.78 -0.65
CA SER A 281 -12.32 18.33 0.06
C SER A 281 -11.07 18.56 -0.77
N LYS A 282 -9.96 18.88 -0.10
CA LYS A 282 -8.62 18.99 -0.71
C LYS A 282 -7.84 17.67 -0.68
N TRP A 283 -8.35 16.63 -0.01
CA TRP A 283 -7.60 15.39 0.25
C TRP A 283 -7.29 14.57 -1.00
N CYS A 284 -8.04 14.79 -2.10
CA CYS A 284 -7.84 14.12 -3.39
C CYS A 284 -7.17 14.99 -4.46
N ASN A 285 -6.82 16.25 -4.15
CA ASN A 285 -6.06 17.11 -5.06
C ASN A 285 -4.72 16.46 -5.49
N PRO A 286 -4.16 16.88 -6.62
CA PRO A 286 -2.81 16.48 -6.96
C PRO A 286 -1.79 16.94 -5.91
N THR A 287 -0.81 16.09 -5.62
CA THR A 287 0.22 16.36 -4.60
C THR A 287 1.55 15.72 -4.96
N VAL A 288 2.64 16.30 -4.45
CA VAL A 288 3.95 15.66 -4.43
C VAL A 288 4.22 15.19 -3.01
N VAL A 289 4.49 13.91 -2.87
CA VAL A 289 4.80 13.25 -1.60
C VAL A 289 6.28 12.85 -1.61
N GLY A 290 7.00 13.32 -0.59
CA GLY A 290 8.33 12.81 -0.28
C GLY A 290 8.24 11.74 0.79
N SER A 291 9.06 10.70 0.69
CA SER A 291 9.18 9.71 1.74
C SER A 291 10.59 9.17 1.90
N LEU A 292 10.86 8.71 3.11
CA LEU A 292 12.09 8.02 3.49
C LEU A 292 11.70 6.74 4.23
N SER A 293 12.11 5.58 3.72
CA SER A 293 11.89 4.29 4.37
C SER A 293 13.20 3.62 4.75
N PHE A 294 13.13 2.80 5.79
CA PHE A 294 14.20 1.91 6.21
C PHE A 294 13.64 0.49 6.37
N ASP A 295 14.23 -0.45 5.63
CA ASP A 295 13.74 -1.82 5.49
C ASP A 295 14.81 -2.82 5.92
N ILE A 296 14.49 -3.72 6.86
CA ILE A 296 15.41 -4.77 7.34
C ILE A 296 14.73 -6.12 7.37
N THR A 297 15.51 -7.18 7.19
CA THR A 297 15.09 -8.55 7.48
C THR A 297 15.93 -9.12 8.61
N ALA A 298 15.33 -9.90 9.50
CA ALA A 298 16.03 -10.53 10.62
C ALA A 298 17.17 -11.46 10.13
N SER A 299 16.98 -12.12 8.99
CA SER A 299 18.04 -12.87 8.30
C SER A 299 19.24 -12.00 7.90
N SER A 300 19.02 -10.76 7.45
CA SER A 300 20.11 -9.82 7.11
C SER A 300 20.95 -9.40 8.32
N LEU A 301 20.39 -9.51 9.53
CA LEU A 301 21.06 -9.23 10.80
C LEU A 301 21.70 -10.47 11.44
N GLY A 302 21.61 -11.65 10.78
CA GLY A 302 22.18 -12.90 11.29
C GLY A 302 21.38 -13.54 12.44
N VAL A 303 20.14 -13.11 12.70
CA VAL A 303 19.31 -13.58 13.81
C VAL A 303 18.96 -15.07 13.70
N PHE A 304 18.87 -15.58 12.46
CA PHE A 304 18.59 -17.00 12.17
C PHE A 304 19.81 -17.76 11.62
N ALA A 305 21.02 -17.21 11.74
CA ALA A 305 22.23 -17.91 11.33
C ALA A 305 22.44 -19.16 12.23
N PRO A 306 22.76 -20.33 11.66
CA PRO A 306 23.13 -21.49 12.47
C PRO A 306 24.34 -21.13 13.34
N LYS A 307 24.25 -21.42 14.64
CA LYS A 307 25.37 -21.27 15.60
C LYS A 307 26.47 -22.28 15.30
#